data_AF-A0A255GRH0-F1
#
_entry.id   AF-A0A255GRH0-F1
#
_cell.length_a   1.000
_cell.length_b   1.000
_cell.length_c   1.000
_cell.angle_alpha   90.00
_cell.angle_beta   90.00
_cell.angle_gamma   90.00
#
_symmetry.space_group_name_H-M   'P 1'
#
loop_
_entity.id
_entity.type
_entity.pdbx_description
1 polymer ?
#
loop_
_entity_poly.entity_id
_entity_poly.type
_entity_poly.pdbx_seq_one_letter_code
_entity_poly.pdbx_strand_id
1 'polypeptide(L)'
;MSIDLNNESGLEADEQGLVALARFALDELRIHPQAELSVLLVDEDTMSAYHEKYMNEPGPTDVLSFPMDELRPPSDGDEPPLGLLGDIVLCPAVTSRQAAEHGRSADDEAEYLLVHGLLHLLGFDHGTPEEKQAMFSLKDRLLADWSTRQDRA
;
A
#
# COMPACT_ATOMS: atom_id res chain seq x y z
N MET A 1 -6.61 14.60 2.53
CA MET A 1 -5.85 13.56 3.25
C MET A 1 -4.44 14.05 3.50
N SER A 2 -3.87 13.67 4.63
CA SER A 2 -2.44 13.81 4.90
C SER A 2 -1.78 12.48 4.53
N ILE A 3 -0.87 12.50 3.57
CA ILE A 3 -0.07 11.34 3.17
C ILE A 3 1.37 11.80 3.29
N ASP A 4 2.10 11.21 4.20
CA ASP A 4 3.53 11.44 4.38
C ASP A 4 4.28 10.25 3.78
N LEU A 5 5.23 10.52 2.89
CA LEU A 5 6.12 9.50 2.35
C LEU A 5 7.55 9.90 2.66
N ASN A 6 8.28 9.01 3.33
CA ASN A 6 9.68 9.21 3.66
C ASN A 6 10.52 8.08 3.06
N ASN A 7 11.55 8.46 2.30
CA ASN A 7 12.44 7.52 1.65
C ASN A 7 13.80 7.45 2.36
N GLU A 8 13.99 6.40 3.14
CA GLU A 8 15.22 6.10 3.87
C GLU A 8 15.98 4.90 3.25
N SER A 9 15.49 4.37 2.13
CA SER A 9 16.05 3.17 1.50
C SER A 9 17.41 3.40 0.82
N GLY A 10 17.76 4.66 0.55
CA GLY A 10 18.94 5.02 -0.26
C GLY A 10 18.79 4.71 -1.76
N LEU A 11 17.61 4.29 -2.22
CA LEU A 11 17.29 4.02 -3.61
C LEU A 11 16.30 5.07 -4.16
N GLU A 12 16.39 5.34 -5.46
CA GLU A 12 15.41 6.18 -6.16
C GLU A 12 14.06 5.45 -6.24
N ALA A 13 12.98 6.20 -6.07
CA ALA A 13 11.60 5.74 -6.19
C ALA A 13 10.70 6.87 -6.71
N ASP A 14 9.61 6.54 -7.38
CA ASP A 14 8.59 7.53 -7.76
C ASP A 14 7.70 7.92 -6.58
N GLU A 15 8.28 8.68 -5.64
CA GLU A 15 7.59 9.12 -4.43
C GLU A 15 6.33 9.94 -4.73
N GLN A 16 6.35 10.74 -5.80
CA GLN A 16 5.20 11.56 -6.20
C GLN A 16 4.07 10.71 -6.77
N GLY A 17 4.40 9.73 -7.64
CA GLY A 17 3.45 8.77 -8.17
C GLY A 17 2.80 7.94 -7.06
N LEU A 18 3.59 7.44 -6.11
CA LEU A 18 3.08 6.67 -4.96
C LEU A 18 2.11 7.49 -4.09
N VAL A 19 2.45 8.74 -3.75
CA VAL A 19 1.55 9.62 -2.99
C VAL A 19 0.26 9.90 -3.77
N ALA A 20 0.35 10.10 -5.09
CA ALA A 20 -0.79 10.37 -5.93
C ALA A 20 -1.71 9.14 -6.06
N LEU A 21 -1.15 7.95 -6.21
CA LEU A 21 -1.87 6.68 -6.22
C LEU A 21 -2.54 6.41 -4.88
N ALA A 22 -1.84 6.58 -3.76
CA ALA A 22 -2.43 6.39 -2.43
C ALA A 22 -3.62 7.31 -2.22
N ARG A 23 -3.50 8.59 -2.60
CA ARG A 23 -4.62 9.54 -2.52
C ARG A 23 -5.79 9.10 -3.39
N PHE A 24 -5.53 8.70 -4.63
CA PHE A 24 -6.55 8.21 -5.55
C PHE A 24 -7.28 6.99 -4.97
N ALA A 25 -6.55 5.98 -4.50
CA ALA A 25 -7.13 4.76 -3.96
C ALA A 25 -8.00 5.05 -2.72
N LEU A 26 -7.54 5.92 -1.82
CA LEU A 26 -8.29 6.30 -0.63
C LEU A 26 -9.55 7.11 -0.96
N ASP A 27 -9.50 7.98 -1.98
CA ASP A 27 -10.67 8.72 -2.48
C ASP A 27 -11.72 7.76 -3.08
N GLU A 28 -11.30 6.80 -3.93
CA GLU A 28 -12.18 5.77 -4.51
C GLU A 28 -12.81 4.87 -3.44
N LEU A 29 -12.06 4.58 -2.37
CA LEU A 29 -12.54 3.81 -1.20
C LEU A 29 -13.34 4.67 -0.21
N ARG A 30 -13.59 5.93 -0.54
CA ARG A 30 -14.36 6.90 0.27
C ARG A 30 -13.79 7.07 1.68
N ILE A 31 -12.48 7.00 1.87
CA ILE A 31 -11.85 7.21 3.18
C ILE A 31 -11.90 8.70 3.54
N HIS A 32 -12.04 8.98 4.85
CA HIS A 32 -12.22 10.33 5.34
C HIS A 32 -11.06 11.25 4.90
N PRO A 33 -11.33 12.47 4.40
CA PRO A 33 -10.30 13.35 3.84
C PRO A 33 -9.30 13.88 4.88
N GLN A 34 -9.55 13.68 6.17
CA GLN A 34 -8.60 14.00 7.25
C GLN A 34 -7.92 12.76 7.84
N ALA A 35 -8.10 11.59 7.23
CA ALA A 35 -7.30 10.43 7.59
C ALA A 35 -5.82 10.66 7.25
N GLU A 36 -4.96 10.03 8.04
CA GLU A 36 -3.51 10.14 7.95
C GLU A 36 -2.92 8.79 7.57
N LEU A 37 -2.06 8.79 6.54
CA LEU A 37 -1.28 7.65 6.07
C LEU A 37 0.20 8.03 6.09
N SER A 38 1.02 7.08 6.54
CA SER A 38 2.48 7.16 6.50
C SER A 38 3.01 6.03 5.63
N VAL A 39 3.93 6.35 4.73
CA VAL A 39 4.60 5.41 3.84
C VAL A 39 6.10 5.55 4.02
N LEU A 40 6.78 4.48 4.43
CA LEU A 40 8.23 4.45 4.59
C LEU A 40 8.85 3.54 3.53
N LEU A 41 9.84 4.05 2.81
CA LEU A 41 10.72 3.21 1.99
C LEU A 41 12.01 2.97 2.77
N VAL A 42 12.37 1.70 2.99
CA VAL A 42 13.52 1.31 3.83
C VAL A 42 14.45 0.35 3.11
N ASP A 43 15.69 0.24 3.61
CA ASP A 43 16.67 -0.73 3.11
C ASP A 43 16.36 -2.17 3.58
N GLU A 44 17.08 -3.16 3.02
CA GLU A 44 16.85 -4.58 3.34
C GLU A 44 17.18 -4.90 4.81
N ASP A 45 18.16 -4.23 5.42
CA ASP A 45 18.56 -4.47 6.81
C ASP A 45 17.44 -4.01 7.77
N THR A 46 16.90 -2.82 7.54
CA THR A 46 15.77 -2.25 8.30
C THR A 46 14.51 -3.08 8.09
N MET A 47 14.20 -3.45 6.83
CA MET A 47 13.06 -4.32 6.53
C MET A 47 13.19 -5.68 7.22
N SER A 48 14.37 -6.30 7.19
CA SER A 48 14.63 -7.58 7.87
C SER A 48 14.41 -7.45 9.38
N ALA A 49 14.90 -6.36 9.98
CA ALA A 49 14.71 -6.10 11.41
C ALA A 49 13.22 -5.93 11.77
N TYR A 50 12.43 -5.28 10.92
CA TYR A 50 10.98 -5.15 11.12
C TYR A 50 10.24 -6.47 10.92
N HIS A 51 10.61 -7.23 9.89
CA HIS A 51 10.00 -8.52 9.60
C HIS A 51 10.22 -9.51 10.76
N GLU A 52 11.43 -9.57 11.31
CA GLU A 52 11.73 -10.37 12.49
C GLU A 52 11.00 -9.85 13.73
N LYS A 53 11.02 -8.53 13.97
CA LYS A 53 10.41 -7.94 15.17
C LYS A 53 8.89 -8.11 15.23
N TYR A 54 8.21 -7.94 14.11
CA TYR A 54 6.75 -7.85 14.08
C TYR A 54 6.08 -9.12 13.53
N MET A 55 6.72 -9.84 12.61
CA MET A 55 6.19 -11.09 12.04
C MET A 55 6.91 -12.34 12.55
N ASN A 56 8.03 -12.18 13.27
CA ASN A 56 8.87 -13.30 13.72
C ASN A 56 9.36 -14.17 12.55
N GLU A 57 9.62 -13.52 11.40
CA GLU A 57 10.13 -14.13 10.18
C GLU A 57 11.49 -13.55 9.81
N PRO A 58 12.48 -14.38 9.44
CA PRO A 58 13.82 -13.90 9.12
C PRO A 58 13.91 -13.31 7.70
N GLY A 59 14.79 -12.33 7.55
CA GLY A 59 15.10 -11.71 6.25
C GLY A 59 14.06 -10.67 5.80
N PRO A 60 14.33 -9.96 4.70
CA PRO A 60 13.47 -8.86 4.28
C PRO A 60 12.24 -9.38 3.52
N THR A 61 11.15 -8.62 3.60
CA THR A 61 9.97 -8.79 2.75
C THR A 61 9.76 -7.56 1.85
N ASP A 62 8.80 -7.61 0.96
CA ASP A 62 8.42 -6.53 0.06
C ASP A 62 7.68 -5.38 0.76
N VAL A 63 6.63 -5.72 1.52
CA VAL A 63 5.72 -4.80 2.18
C VAL A 63 5.33 -5.28 3.57
N LEU A 64 5.24 -4.35 4.52
CA LEU A 64 4.58 -4.54 5.81
C LEU A 64 3.52 -3.46 5.99
N SER A 65 2.42 -3.80 6.66
CA SER A 65 1.30 -2.87 6.92
C SER A 65 0.95 -2.91 8.40
N PHE A 66 0.91 -1.73 9.02
CA PHE A 66 0.68 -1.56 10.46
C PHE A 66 -0.59 -0.72 10.68
N PRO A 67 -1.77 -1.34 10.77
CA PRO A 67 -3.03 -0.62 11.01
C PRO A 67 -3.06 0.02 12.41
N MET A 68 -3.67 1.20 12.52
CA MET A 68 -3.83 1.94 13.79
C MET A 68 -5.30 1.92 14.28
N ASP A 69 -6.18 2.73 13.70
CA ASP A 69 -7.59 2.84 14.13
C ASP A 69 -8.53 1.82 13.45
N GLU A 70 -7.96 0.84 12.74
CA GLU A 70 -8.70 -0.22 12.02
C GLU A 70 -9.84 0.32 11.14
N LEU A 71 -9.59 1.43 10.45
CA LEU A 71 -10.57 2.09 9.58
C LEU A 71 -11.03 1.15 8.45
N ARG A 72 -12.28 1.29 8.05
CA ARG A 72 -12.86 0.54 6.92
C ARG A 72 -13.63 1.46 6.00
N PRO A 73 -13.72 1.15 4.69
CA PRO A 73 -14.62 1.85 3.79
C PRO A 73 -16.05 1.85 4.36
N PRO A 74 -16.74 3.01 4.38
CA PRO A 74 -18.09 3.10 4.88
C PRO A 74 -19.07 2.37 3.94
N SER A 75 -20.24 1.97 4.46
CA SER A 75 -21.33 1.50 3.61
C SER A 75 -21.91 2.64 2.76
N ASP A 76 -22.68 2.27 1.74
CA ASP A 76 -23.36 3.26 0.90
C ASP A 76 -24.31 4.12 1.73
N GLY A 77 -24.10 5.45 1.68
CA GLY A 77 -24.88 6.43 2.45
C GLY A 77 -24.31 6.79 3.82
N ASP A 78 -23.31 6.06 4.33
CA ASP A 78 -22.65 6.39 5.59
C ASP A 78 -21.53 7.41 5.38
N GLU A 79 -21.28 8.22 6.42
CA GLU A 79 -20.13 9.12 6.49
C GLU A 79 -18.86 8.33 6.86
N PRO A 80 -17.71 8.64 6.24
CA PRO A 80 -16.49 7.93 6.55
C PRO A 80 -15.95 8.29 7.93
N PRO A 81 -15.48 7.30 8.72
CA PRO A 81 -14.92 7.56 10.03
C PRO A 81 -13.60 8.35 9.93
N LEU A 82 -13.41 9.30 10.86
CA LEU A 82 -12.13 9.97 11.07
C LEU A 82 -11.20 9.08 11.90
N GLY A 83 -9.94 8.99 11.50
CA GLY A 83 -8.89 8.31 12.28
C GLY A 83 -7.56 8.20 11.53
N LEU A 84 -6.62 7.48 12.12
CA LEU A 84 -5.30 7.15 11.59
C LEU A 84 -5.35 5.82 10.84
N LEU A 85 -4.89 5.79 9.59
CA LEU A 85 -4.79 4.54 8.83
C LEU A 85 -3.64 3.68 9.37
N GLY A 86 -2.48 4.31 9.56
CA GLY A 86 -1.25 3.67 10.02
C GLY A 86 -0.13 3.77 9.00
N ASP A 87 0.76 2.77 9.05
CA ASP A 87 2.03 2.79 8.32
C ASP A 87 2.10 1.69 7.27
N ILE A 88 2.60 2.02 6.08
CA ILE A 88 3.04 1.06 5.06
C ILE A 88 4.55 1.17 4.95
N VAL A 89 5.25 0.05 5.07
CA VAL A 89 6.70 0.00 4.89
C VAL A 89 7.00 -0.83 3.65
N LEU A 90 7.73 -0.26 2.70
CA LEU A 90 8.17 -0.92 1.47
C LEU A 90 9.69 -1.03 1.44
N CYS A 91 10.21 -2.10 0.82
CA CYS A 91 11.64 -2.23 0.56
C CYS A 91 11.92 -2.19 -0.94
N PRO A 92 12.36 -1.04 -1.51
CA PRO A 92 12.56 -0.89 -2.96
C PRO A 92 13.51 -1.93 -3.57
N ALA A 93 14.54 -2.37 -2.83
CA ALA A 93 15.44 -3.42 -3.27
C ALA A 93 14.71 -4.78 -3.45
N VAL A 94 13.86 -5.16 -2.50
CA VAL A 94 13.05 -6.39 -2.58
C VAL A 94 12.00 -6.26 -3.67
N THR A 95 11.29 -5.13 -3.70
CA THR A 95 10.29 -4.79 -4.72
C THR A 95 10.88 -4.90 -6.13
N SER A 96 12.08 -4.35 -6.37
CA SER A 96 12.73 -4.43 -7.68
C SER A 96 13.09 -5.86 -8.10
N ARG A 97 13.49 -6.73 -7.15
CA ARG A 97 13.73 -8.15 -7.46
C ARG A 97 12.42 -8.87 -7.82
N GLN A 98 11.36 -8.65 -7.04
CA GLN A 98 10.06 -9.25 -7.32
C GLN A 98 9.46 -8.77 -8.64
N ALA A 99 9.60 -7.48 -8.96
CA ALA A 99 9.16 -6.92 -10.23
C ALA A 99 9.71 -7.72 -11.43
N ALA A 100 11.00 -8.07 -11.39
CA ALA A 100 11.63 -8.87 -12.43
C ALA A 100 11.05 -10.30 -12.53
N GLU A 101 10.70 -10.91 -11.39
CA GLU A 101 10.07 -12.24 -11.33
C GLU A 101 8.63 -12.21 -11.85
N HIS A 102 7.92 -11.11 -11.61
CA HIS A 102 6.54 -10.88 -12.04
C HIS A 102 6.41 -10.28 -13.45
N GLY A 103 7.53 -9.96 -14.11
CA GLY A 103 7.55 -9.33 -15.43
C GLY A 103 6.99 -7.91 -15.45
N ARG A 104 7.16 -7.16 -14.35
CA ARG A 104 6.71 -5.78 -14.13
C ARG A 104 7.90 -4.82 -14.07
N SER A 105 7.63 -3.53 -14.24
CA SER A 105 8.62 -2.52 -13.85
C SER A 105 8.68 -2.39 -12.32
N ALA A 106 9.77 -1.82 -11.81
CA ALA A 106 9.89 -1.58 -10.36
C ALA A 106 8.80 -0.64 -9.85
N ASP A 107 8.42 0.36 -10.64
CA ASP A 107 7.35 1.30 -10.32
C ASP A 107 5.99 0.60 -10.29
N ASP A 108 5.66 -0.22 -11.30
CA ASP A 108 4.40 -0.99 -11.32
C ASP A 108 4.29 -1.93 -10.11
N GLU A 109 5.39 -2.55 -9.70
CA GLU A 109 5.42 -3.42 -8.53
C GLU A 109 5.26 -2.62 -7.23
N ALA A 110 5.89 -1.44 -7.12
CA ALA A 110 5.72 -0.54 -5.98
C ALA A 110 4.27 -0.04 -5.87
N GLU A 111 3.63 0.34 -6.98
CA GLU A 111 2.21 0.70 -7.04
C GLU A 111 1.32 -0.47 -6.59
N TYR A 112 1.60 -1.67 -7.09
CA TYR A 112 0.87 -2.89 -6.73
C TYR A 112 0.97 -3.19 -5.23
N LEU A 113 2.18 -3.11 -4.66
CA LEU A 113 2.42 -3.35 -3.24
C LEU A 113 1.83 -2.25 -2.35
N LEU A 114 1.86 -0.99 -2.80
CA LEU A 114 1.22 0.12 -2.09
C LEU A 114 -0.28 -0.08 -1.97
N VAL A 115 -0.98 -0.39 -3.08
CA VAL A 115 -2.42 -0.68 -3.04
C VAL A 115 -2.69 -1.91 -2.19
N HIS A 116 -1.84 -2.94 -2.26
CA HIS A 116 -1.96 -4.12 -1.41
C HIS A 116 -1.88 -3.76 0.08
N GLY A 117 -0.88 -2.98 0.49
CA GLY A 117 -0.72 -2.53 1.87
C GLY A 117 -1.87 -1.65 2.35
N LEU A 118 -2.37 -0.75 1.50
CA LEU A 118 -3.54 0.07 1.80
C LEU A 118 -4.78 -0.77 2.09
N LEU A 119 -5.01 -1.82 1.30
CA LEU A 119 -6.13 -2.71 1.53
C LEU A 119 -6.00 -3.48 2.85
N HIS A 120 -4.78 -3.90 3.23
CA HIS A 120 -4.53 -4.49 4.56
C HIS A 120 -4.79 -3.50 5.69
N LEU A 121 -4.34 -2.23 5.57
CA LEU A 121 -4.66 -1.19 6.56
C LEU A 121 -6.17 -0.99 6.74
N LEU A 122 -6.94 -1.20 5.67
CA LEU A 122 -8.39 -1.06 5.64
C LEU A 122 -9.16 -2.34 6.04
N GLY A 123 -8.43 -3.35 6.55
CA GLY A 123 -9.01 -4.59 7.06
C GLY A 123 -9.43 -5.59 5.98
N PHE A 124 -8.98 -5.41 4.73
CA PHE A 124 -9.10 -6.46 3.72
C PHE A 124 -7.93 -7.43 3.87
N ASP A 125 -8.24 -8.73 3.94
CA ASP A 125 -7.25 -9.80 4.06
C ASP A 125 -7.38 -10.77 2.87
N HIS A 126 -6.50 -11.75 2.80
CA HIS A 126 -6.50 -12.81 1.80
C HIS A 126 -6.17 -14.19 2.40
N GLY A 127 -6.53 -14.42 3.67
CA GLY A 127 -6.33 -15.68 4.38
C GLY A 127 -7.21 -16.83 3.86
N THR A 128 -8.43 -16.52 3.42
CA THR A 128 -9.34 -17.48 2.77
C THR A 128 -9.46 -17.25 1.25
N PRO A 129 -9.89 -18.26 0.47
CA PRO A 129 -10.13 -18.09 -0.96
C PRO A 129 -11.10 -16.95 -1.30
N GLU A 130 -12.16 -16.80 -0.50
CA GLU A 130 -13.19 -15.77 -0.68
C GLU A 130 -12.64 -14.36 -0.41
N GLU A 131 -11.93 -14.18 0.70
CA GLU A 131 -11.27 -12.92 1.05
C GLU A 131 -10.22 -12.54 0.01
N LYS A 132 -9.40 -13.52 -0.40
CA LYS A 132 -8.40 -13.34 -1.45
C LYS A 132 -9.04 -12.88 -2.76
N GLN A 133 -10.13 -13.51 -3.17
CA GLN A 133 -10.84 -13.09 -4.38
C GLN A 133 -11.35 -11.66 -4.27
N ALA A 134 -11.96 -11.29 -3.14
CA ALA A 134 -12.49 -9.95 -2.91
C ALA A 134 -11.38 -8.88 -2.94
N MET A 135 -10.32 -9.08 -2.17
CA MET A 135 -9.20 -8.14 -2.06
C MET A 135 -8.47 -7.98 -3.41
N PHE A 136 -8.17 -9.08 -4.10
CA PHE A 136 -7.46 -9.01 -5.39
C PHE A 136 -8.33 -8.36 -6.47
N SER A 137 -9.62 -8.68 -6.52
CA SER A 137 -10.53 -8.04 -7.48
C SER A 137 -10.67 -6.53 -7.25
N LEU A 138 -10.58 -6.08 -6.00
CA LEU A 138 -10.60 -4.65 -5.65
C LEU A 138 -9.28 -3.98 -6.03
N LYS A 139 -8.14 -4.59 -5.68
CA LYS A 139 -6.81 -4.11 -6.05
C LYS A 139 -6.66 -3.95 -7.57
N ASP A 140 -7.02 -4.98 -8.33
CA ASP A 140 -6.89 -4.98 -9.79
C ASP A 140 -7.74 -3.88 -10.42
N ARG A 141 -8.94 -3.61 -9.86
CA ARG A 141 -9.80 -2.51 -10.30
C ARG A 141 -9.15 -1.15 -10.03
N LEU A 142 -8.64 -0.93 -8.82
CA LEU A 142 -8.00 0.33 -8.43
C LEU A 142 -6.78 0.62 -9.33
N LEU A 143 -5.94 -0.38 -9.60
CA LEU A 143 -4.78 -0.22 -10.48
C LEU A 143 -5.20 0.05 -11.94
N ALA A 144 -6.24 -0.62 -12.44
CA ALA A 144 -6.76 -0.38 -13.79
C ALA A 144 -7.34 1.04 -13.95
N ASP A 145 -8.08 1.51 -12.95
CA ASP A 145 -8.66 2.85 -12.95
C ASP A 145 -7.57 3.94 -12.81
N TRP A 146 -6.54 3.67 -12.00
CA TRP A 146 -5.35 4.52 -11.88
C TRP A 146 -4.59 4.66 -13.19
N SER A 147 -4.27 3.55 -13.85
CA SER A 147 -3.60 3.54 -15.15
C SER A 147 -4.40 4.31 -16.20
N THR A 148 -5.73 4.09 -16.26
CA THR A 148 -6.62 4.84 -17.17
C THR A 148 -6.60 6.35 -16.89
N ARG A 149 -6.43 6.75 -15.63
CA ARG A 149 -6.34 8.16 -15.24
C ARG A 149 -5.02 8.77 -15.70
N GLN A 150 -3.90 8.06 -15.53
CA GLN A 150 -2.57 8.53 -15.95
C GLN A 150 -2.51 8.74 -17.47
N ASP A 151 -3.12 7.85 -18.26
CA ASP A 151 -3.19 7.95 -19.73
C ASP A 151 -3.97 9.18 -20.24
N ARG A 152 -4.81 9.78 -19.39
CA ARG A 152 -5.70 10.91 -19.74
C ARG A 152 -5.19 12.27 -19.25
N ALA A 153 -4.13 12.29 -18.44
CA ALA A 153 -3.54 13.50 -17.87
C ALA A 153 -2.50 14.13 -18.82
#